data_AF-A0A7W0ZU31-F1
#
_entry.id   AF-A0A7W0ZU31-F1
#
_cell.length_a   1.000
_cell.length_b   1.000
_cell.length_c   1.000
_cell.angle_alpha   90.00
_cell.angle_beta   90.00
_cell.angle_gamma   90.00
#
_symmetry.space_group_name_H-M   'P 1'
#
loop_
_entity.id
_entity.type
_entity.pdbx_description
1 polymer ?
#
loop_
_entity_poly.entity_id
_entity_poly.type
_entity_poly.pdbx_seq_one_letter_code
_entity_poly.pdbx_strand_id
1 'polypeptide(L)'
;TLEASASSLEDFLRELDMQAVVNQFDEANLPRVVQLFHRTNQYNLTTRRYSEADVRSMMSTPGVHTRSLRLRDRLGDRGLVAVVIAREAGQALEIDSWLMSCRVLNRTVEHRLLCALVEVARERNLTRLVGGYLPTPKNSPARDHYSKLGFDLVEALPDGSSRWEWPISRELPTSFVMPDKGEAR
;
A
#
# COMPACT_ATOMS: atom_id res chain seq x y z
N THR A 1 14.66 16.31 -29.22
CA THR A 1 13.30 16.82 -28.96
C THR A 1 12.47 15.81 -28.17
N LEU A 2 12.95 15.36 -27.00
CA LEU A 2 12.28 14.33 -26.17
C LEU A 2 11.84 14.83 -24.78
N GLU A 3 12.16 16.08 -24.43
CA GLU A 3 11.91 16.63 -23.08
C GLU A 3 10.52 17.28 -22.92
N ALA A 4 9.87 17.69 -24.02
CA ALA A 4 8.56 18.36 -23.98
C ALA A 4 7.39 17.42 -23.61
N SER A 5 7.55 16.11 -23.79
CA SER A 5 6.48 15.13 -23.54
C SER A 5 6.37 14.75 -22.06
N ALA A 6 7.48 14.70 -21.33
CA ALA A 6 7.49 14.36 -19.89
C ALA A 6 6.88 15.49 -19.05
N SER A 7 7.22 16.76 -19.34
CA SER A 7 6.63 17.92 -18.68
C SER A 7 5.13 18.00 -18.95
N SER A 8 4.70 17.78 -20.20
CA SER A 8 3.27 17.78 -20.55
C SER A 8 2.46 16.68 -19.87
N LEU A 9 3.05 15.50 -19.63
CA LEU A 9 2.41 14.41 -18.92
C LEU A 9 2.32 14.68 -17.42
N GLU A 10 3.38 15.20 -16.80
CA GLU A 10 3.36 15.59 -15.38
C GLU A 10 2.40 16.76 -15.11
N ASP A 11 2.36 17.74 -16.00
CA ASP A 11 1.45 18.89 -15.91
C ASP A 11 0.00 18.46 -16.15
N PHE A 12 -0.26 17.58 -17.13
CA PHE A 12 -1.58 16.98 -17.35
C PHE A 12 -2.04 16.10 -16.17
N LEU A 13 -1.12 15.33 -15.56
CA LEU A 13 -1.40 14.53 -14.37
C LEU A 13 -1.64 15.42 -13.12
N ARG A 14 -1.01 16.60 -13.04
CA ARG A 14 -1.30 17.63 -12.03
C ARG A 14 -2.68 18.28 -12.27
N GLU A 15 -3.05 18.56 -13.51
CA GLU A 15 -4.39 19.09 -13.87
C GLU A 15 -5.54 18.11 -13.61
N LEU A 16 -5.25 16.80 -13.53
CA LEU A 16 -6.25 15.75 -13.30
C LEU A 16 -6.82 15.74 -11.87
N ASP A 17 -6.28 16.53 -10.94
CA ASP A 17 -6.67 16.61 -9.51
C ASP A 17 -6.86 15.20 -8.92
N MET A 18 -5.82 14.37 -9.03
CA MET A 18 -5.87 13.00 -8.50
C MET A 18 -5.95 13.04 -6.97
N GLN A 19 -7.04 12.53 -6.44
CA GLN A 19 -7.32 12.41 -5.01
C GLN A 19 -7.15 10.96 -4.58
N ALA A 20 -6.28 10.73 -3.59
CA ALA A 20 -6.05 9.43 -2.97
C ALA A 20 -6.70 9.39 -1.60
N VAL A 21 -7.74 8.57 -1.44
CA VAL A 21 -8.47 8.43 -0.18
C VAL A 21 -8.12 7.07 0.43
N VAL A 22 -7.63 7.09 1.68
CA VAL A 22 -7.30 5.89 2.45
C VAL A 22 -8.42 5.62 3.45
N ASN A 23 -8.96 4.40 3.44
CA ASN A 23 -10.03 3.96 4.34
C ASN A 23 -9.70 2.62 4.97
N GLN A 24 -10.40 2.25 6.06
CA GLN A 24 -10.41 0.87 6.55
C GLN A 24 -11.23 -0.03 5.62
N PHE A 25 -11.12 -1.35 5.79
CA PHE A 25 -12.08 -2.25 5.16
C PHE A 25 -13.42 -2.16 5.88
N ASP A 26 -14.50 -2.21 5.11
CA ASP A 26 -15.88 -2.21 5.58
C ASP A 26 -16.72 -3.14 4.68
N GLU A 27 -17.96 -3.44 5.09
CA GLU A 27 -18.84 -4.31 4.29
C GLU A 27 -19.15 -3.73 2.91
N ALA A 28 -19.08 -2.40 2.72
CA ALA A 28 -19.34 -1.77 1.44
C ALA A 28 -18.18 -2.00 0.44
N ASN A 29 -16.94 -2.06 0.92
CA ASN A 29 -15.75 -2.22 0.09
C ASN A 29 -15.21 -3.66 0.04
N LEU A 30 -15.67 -4.53 0.94
CA LEU A 30 -15.25 -5.93 1.07
C LEU A 30 -15.25 -6.72 -0.25
N PRO A 31 -16.31 -6.70 -1.10
CA PRO A 31 -16.29 -7.46 -2.36
C PRO A 31 -15.15 -7.05 -3.28
N ARG A 32 -14.78 -5.77 -3.28
CA ARG A 32 -13.70 -5.24 -4.10
C ARG A 32 -12.32 -5.54 -3.51
N VAL A 33 -12.20 -5.54 -2.18
CA VAL A 33 -10.98 -5.99 -1.47
C VAL A 33 -10.66 -7.45 -1.82
N VAL A 34 -11.63 -8.35 -1.66
CA VAL A 34 -11.47 -9.78 -2.00
C VAL A 34 -11.10 -9.96 -3.48
N GLN A 35 -11.75 -9.19 -4.36
CA GLN A 35 -11.43 -9.21 -5.77
C GLN A 35 -9.98 -8.78 -6.06
N LEU A 36 -9.44 -7.77 -5.37
CA LEU A 36 -8.03 -7.41 -5.51
C LEU A 36 -7.10 -8.51 -5.00
N PHE A 37 -7.44 -9.15 -3.88
CA PHE A 37 -6.72 -10.33 -3.42
C PHE A 37 -6.68 -11.41 -4.50
N HIS A 38 -7.76 -11.69 -5.21
CA HIS A 38 -7.76 -12.76 -6.22
C HIS A 38 -7.16 -12.35 -7.57
N ARG A 39 -7.25 -11.07 -7.97
CA ARG A 39 -6.85 -10.64 -9.32
C ARG A 39 -5.45 -10.01 -9.40
N THR A 40 -4.85 -9.62 -8.27
CA THR A 40 -3.55 -8.96 -8.28
C THR A 40 -2.41 -9.96 -8.21
N ASN A 41 -1.74 -10.19 -9.35
CA ASN A 41 -0.61 -11.13 -9.43
C ASN A 41 0.75 -10.43 -9.45
N GLN A 42 0.85 -9.27 -10.12
CA GLN A 42 2.14 -8.60 -10.35
C GLN A 42 2.63 -7.80 -9.14
N TYR A 43 1.71 -7.26 -8.37
CA TYR A 43 2.02 -6.45 -7.20
C TYR A 43 1.31 -6.99 -5.96
N ASN A 44 1.52 -8.27 -5.68
CA ASN A 44 1.22 -8.88 -4.38
C ASN A 44 2.55 -9.35 -3.77
N LEU A 45 2.98 -8.71 -2.68
CA LEU A 45 4.29 -8.95 -2.07
C LEU A 45 4.41 -10.35 -1.47
N THR A 46 3.35 -10.90 -0.89
CA THR A 46 3.38 -12.18 -0.16
C THR A 46 2.61 -13.29 -0.84
N THR A 47 1.96 -12.99 -1.98
CA THR A 47 1.11 -13.90 -2.77
C THR A 47 -0.14 -14.42 -2.05
N ARG A 48 -0.38 -13.97 -0.82
CA ARG A 48 -1.52 -14.39 0.00
C ARG A 48 -2.84 -14.04 -0.68
N ARG A 49 -3.81 -14.95 -0.54
CA ARG A 49 -5.17 -14.85 -1.09
C ARG A 49 -6.14 -15.12 0.06
N TYR A 50 -7.13 -14.26 0.20
CA TYR A 50 -8.11 -14.35 1.27
C TYR A 50 -9.51 -14.43 0.69
N SER A 51 -10.28 -15.35 1.24
CA SER A 51 -11.72 -15.41 1.01
C SER A 51 -12.40 -14.22 1.68
N GLU A 52 -13.67 -14.01 1.33
CA GLU A 52 -14.49 -12.99 2.01
C GLU A 52 -14.60 -13.25 3.51
N ALA A 53 -14.73 -14.51 3.93
CA ALA A 53 -14.80 -14.89 5.34
C ALA A 53 -13.49 -14.56 6.08
N ASP A 54 -12.34 -14.81 5.45
CA ASP A 54 -11.03 -14.46 6.02
C ASP A 54 -10.91 -12.94 6.23
N VAL A 55 -11.26 -12.15 5.21
CA VAL A 55 -11.18 -10.68 5.29
C VAL A 55 -12.13 -10.13 6.34
N ARG A 56 -13.37 -10.62 6.39
CA ARG A 56 -14.36 -10.22 7.41
C ARG A 56 -13.90 -10.57 8.83
N SER A 57 -13.28 -11.72 9.01
CA SER A 57 -12.67 -12.11 10.29
C SER A 57 -11.54 -11.15 10.67
N MET A 58 -10.65 -10.83 9.74
CA MET A 58 -9.56 -9.88 9.96
C MET A 58 -10.04 -8.46 10.30
N MET A 59 -11.14 -8.00 9.70
CA MET A 59 -11.75 -6.70 10.02
C MET A 59 -12.19 -6.57 11.48
N SER A 60 -12.54 -7.67 12.13
CA SER A 60 -13.00 -7.68 13.53
C SER A 60 -11.93 -8.15 14.52
N THR A 61 -10.74 -8.54 14.05
CA THR A 61 -9.68 -9.08 14.90
C THR A 61 -8.89 -7.95 15.58
N PRO A 62 -8.80 -7.92 16.92
CA PRO A 62 -7.95 -6.97 17.64
C PRO A 62 -6.48 -7.06 17.22
N GLY A 63 -5.82 -5.91 17.06
CA GLY A 63 -4.44 -5.84 16.60
C GLY A 63 -4.25 -6.10 15.10
N VAL A 64 -5.32 -6.32 14.34
CA VAL A 64 -5.27 -6.35 12.87
C VAL A 64 -5.75 -5.02 12.31
N HIS A 65 -4.96 -4.45 11.42
CA HIS A 65 -5.18 -3.13 10.84
C HIS A 65 -5.31 -3.27 9.33
N THR A 66 -6.44 -2.81 8.79
CA THR A 66 -6.72 -2.87 7.35
C THR A 66 -6.69 -1.46 6.77
N ARG A 67 -6.11 -1.32 5.57
CA ARG A 67 -6.11 -0.07 4.80
C ARG A 67 -6.42 -0.37 3.35
N SER A 68 -7.36 0.34 2.77
CA SER A 68 -7.64 0.37 1.34
C SER A 68 -7.35 1.77 0.82
N LEU A 69 -6.90 1.87 -0.43
CA LEU A 69 -6.74 3.16 -1.11
C LEU A 69 -7.59 3.18 -2.37
N ARG A 70 -8.42 4.22 -2.48
CA ARG A 70 -9.19 4.55 -3.67
C ARG A 70 -8.56 5.77 -4.34
N LEU A 71 -8.44 5.72 -5.66
CA LEU A 71 -8.04 6.87 -6.46
C LEU A 71 -9.26 7.44 -7.18
N ARG A 72 -9.43 8.75 -7.08
CA ARG A 72 -10.41 9.53 -7.83
C ARG A 72 -9.68 10.60 -8.63
N ASP A 73 -10.16 10.89 -9.82
CA ASP A 73 -9.72 12.06 -10.58
C ASP A 73 -10.93 12.82 -11.12
N ARG A 74 -10.69 13.95 -11.80
CA ARG A 74 -11.75 14.78 -12.39
C ARG A 74 -12.57 14.06 -13.48
N LEU A 75 -12.02 13.00 -14.09
CA LEU A 75 -12.67 12.22 -15.14
C LEU A 75 -13.45 11.02 -14.60
N GLY A 76 -13.25 10.63 -13.33
CA GLY A 76 -14.04 9.62 -12.65
C GLY A 76 -13.35 8.93 -11.47
N ASP A 77 -14.09 8.05 -10.81
CA ASP A 77 -13.57 7.18 -9.75
C ASP A 77 -12.81 6.00 -10.39
N ARG A 78 -11.51 5.88 -10.10
CA ARG A 78 -10.67 4.74 -10.57
C ARG A 78 -10.85 3.50 -9.69
N GLY A 79 -11.67 3.61 -8.65
CA GLY A 79 -12.02 2.56 -7.72
C GLY A 79 -10.92 2.28 -6.71
N LEU A 80 -11.13 1.21 -5.97
CA LEU A 80 -10.17 0.69 -5.00
C LEU A 80 -9.01 0.05 -5.76
N VAL A 81 -7.81 0.58 -5.53
CA VAL A 81 -6.60 0.29 -6.31
C VAL A 81 -5.49 -0.33 -5.47
N ALA A 82 -5.55 -0.24 -4.15
CA ALA A 82 -4.58 -0.89 -3.28
C ALA A 82 -5.21 -1.31 -1.95
N VAL A 83 -4.64 -2.35 -1.35
CA VAL A 83 -5.03 -2.89 -0.04
C VAL A 83 -3.79 -3.29 0.74
N VAL A 84 -3.85 -3.06 2.05
CA VAL A 84 -2.84 -3.49 3.02
C VAL A 84 -3.55 -4.11 4.22
N ILE A 85 -3.00 -5.22 4.70
CA ILE A 85 -3.32 -5.82 5.99
C ILE A 85 -2.03 -5.84 6.79
N ALA A 86 -2.09 -5.35 8.03
CA ALA A 86 -1.00 -5.42 8.97
C ALA A 86 -1.47 -5.91 10.34
N ARG A 87 -0.56 -6.48 11.12
CA ARG A 87 -0.85 -7.09 12.43
C ARG A 87 0.17 -6.64 13.45
N GLU A 88 -0.27 -6.37 14.66
CA GLU A 88 0.63 -6.10 15.80
C GLU A 88 1.37 -7.39 16.18
N ALA A 89 2.70 -7.31 16.29
CA ALA A 89 3.55 -8.40 16.74
C ALA A 89 4.69 -7.86 17.60
N GLY A 90 4.56 -8.02 18.93
CA GLY A 90 5.51 -7.43 19.88
C GLY A 90 5.57 -5.91 19.75
N GLN A 91 6.73 -5.36 19.41
CA GLN A 91 6.94 -3.92 19.19
C GLN A 91 6.88 -3.51 17.71
N ALA A 92 6.34 -4.36 16.84
CA ALA A 92 6.27 -4.13 15.40
C ALA A 92 4.83 -4.18 14.88
N LEU A 93 4.59 -3.46 13.79
CA LEU A 93 3.44 -3.64 12.92
C LEU A 93 3.88 -4.45 11.70
N GLU A 94 3.54 -5.74 11.66
CA GLU A 94 3.89 -6.64 10.58
C GLU A 94 2.90 -6.53 9.43
N ILE A 95 3.41 -6.16 8.26
CA ILE A 95 2.66 -6.10 7.00
C ILE A 95 2.48 -7.54 6.51
N ASP A 96 1.29 -8.06 6.76
CA ASP A 96 0.83 -9.36 6.33
C ASP A 96 0.71 -9.42 4.79
N SER A 97 0.06 -8.40 4.22
CA SER A 97 -0.29 -8.34 2.82
C SER A 97 -0.26 -6.90 2.33
N TRP A 98 0.37 -6.66 1.18
CA TRP A 98 0.31 -5.39 0.47
C TRP A 98 0.09 -5.69 -1.01
N LEU A 99 -1.00 -5.17 -1.55
CA LEU A 99 -1.39 -5.38 -2.93
C LEU A 99 -1.71 -4.06 -3.61
N MET A 100 -1.24 -3.89 -4.85
CA MET A 100 -1.54 -2.73 -5.67
C MET A 100 -1.94 -3.13 -7.09
N SER A 101 -2.90 -2.41 -7.65
CA SER A 101 -3.24 -2.54 -9.06
C SER A 101 -2.12 -1.98 -9.93
N CYS A 102 -1.81 -2.63 -11.05
CA CYS A 102 -0.77 -2.19 -11.98
C CYS A 102 -1.02 -0.81 -12.61
N ARG A 103 -2.25 -0.30 -12.58
CA ARG A 103 -2.65 0.99 -13.18
C ARG A 103 -2.22 2.22 -12.35
N VAL A 104 -1.68 2.00 -11.15
CA VAL A 104 -1.40 3.06 -10.18
C VAL A 104 0.04 3.07 -9.66
N LEU A 105 0.90 2.22 -10.22
CA LEU A 105 2.32 2.20 -9.90
C LEU A 105 2.97 3.54 -10.27
N ASN A 106 3.84 4.04 -9.39
CA ASN A 106 4.50 5.35 -9.49
C ASN A 106 3.57 6.57 -9.34
N ARG A 107 2.37 6.40 -8.77
CA ARG A 107 1.45 7.51 -8.45
C ARG A 107 1.38 7.81 -6.94
N THR A 108 2.48 7.57 -6.23
CA THR A 108 2.64 7.81 -4.79
C THR A 108 1.63 7.06 -3.89
N VAL A 109 0.94 6.06 -4.42
CA VAL A 109 -0.03 5.22 -3.70
C VAL A 109 0.67 4.48 -2.56
N GLU A 110 1.85 3.95 -2.85
CA GLU A 110 2.68 3.24 -1.89
C GLU A 110 3.09 4.15 -0.71
N HIS A 111 3.43 5.41 -0.99
CA HIS A 111 3.81 6.39 0.02
C HIS A 111 2.61 6.77 0.92
N ARG A 112 1.42 6.95 0.34
CA ARG A 112 0.20 7.23 1.10
C ARG A 112 -0.18 6.08 2.03
N LEU A 113 -0.07 4.84 1.56
CA LEU A 113 -0.29 3.66 2.40
C LEU A 113 0.78 3.53 3.49
N LEU A 114 2.05 3.82 3.19
CA LEU A 114 3.10 3.86 4.20
C LEU A 114 2.80 4.88 5.31
N CYS A 115 2.38 6.10 4.95
CA CYS A 115 1.98 7.12 5.94
C CYS A 115 0.87 6.59 6.87
N ALA A 116 -0.17 5.99 6.29
CA ALA A 116 -1.28 5.43 7.05
C ALA A 116 -0.84 4.27 7.98
N LEU A 117 0.15 3.46 7.59
CA LEU A 117 0.72 2.42 8.46
C LEU A 117 1.58 3.00 9.58
N VAL A 118 2.36 4.05 9.29
CA VAL A 118 3.17 4.75 10.30
C VAL A 118 2.27 5.43 11.33
N GLU A 119 1.15 6.02 10.91
CA GLU A 119 0.13 6.57 11.82
C GLU A 119 -0.43 5.50 12.76
N VAL A 120 -0.86 4.35 12.21
CA VAL A 120 -1.30 3.20 13.02
C VAL A 120 -0.23 2.79 14.03
N ALA A 121 1.01 2.64 13.57
CA ALA A 121 2.10 2.21 14.43
C ALA A 121 2.36 3.22 15.56
N ARG A 122 2.26 4.53 15.29
CA ARG A 122 2.39 5.59 16.30
C ARG A 122 1.25 5.55 17.31
N GLU A 123 0.01 5.45 16.85
CA GLU A 123 -1.18 5.33 17.71
C GLU A 123 -1.09 4.11 18.65
N ARG A 124 -0.46 3.03 18.16
CA ARG A 124 -0.27 1.78 18.91
C ARG A 124 1.05 1.73 19.69
N ASN A 125 1.84 2.80 19.71
CA ASN A 125 3.14 2.88 20.39
C ASN A 125 4.14 1.80 19.93
N LEU A 126 4.09 1.44 18.65
CA LEU A 126 5.00 0.48 18.02
C LEU A 126 6.26 1.18 17.52
N THR A 127 7.36 0.43 17.45
CA THR A 127 8.69 0.98 17.16
C THR A 127 9.10 0.87 15.70
N ARG A 128 8.50 -0.08 14.96
CA ARG A 128 8.86 -0.38 13.58
C ARG A 128 7.72 -1.00 12.78
N LEU A 129 7.76 -0.82 11.46
CA LEU A 129 7.03 -1.65 10.52
C LEU A 129 7.93 -2.80 10.06
N VAL A 130 7.35 -3.96 9.80
CA VAL A 130 8.05 -5.13 9.26
C VAL A 130 7.32 -5.59 8.03
N GLY A 131 8.01 -5.83 6.93
CA GLY A 131 7.41 -6.32 5.70
C GLY A 131 8.16 -7.51 5.11
N GLY A 132 7.42 -8.39 4.44
CA GLY A 132 7.97 -9.54 3.72
C GLY A 132 7.70 -9.47 2.22
N TYR A 133 8.67 -9.91 1.41
CA TYR A 133 8.50 -10.18 -0.02
C TYR A 133 8.79 -11.65 -0.28
N LEU A 134 7.84 -12.35 -0.90
CA LEU A 134 7.92 -13.76 -1.30
C LEU A 134 7.92 -13.84 -2.83
N PRO A 135 9.05 -14.15 -3.48
CA PRO A 135 9.17 -14.07 -4.93
C PRO A 135 8.40 -15.18 -5.64
N THR A 136 7.88 -14.80 -6.80
CA THR A 136 7.32 -15.70 -7.82
C THR A 136 7.69 -15.16 -9.20
N PRO A 137 7.54 -15.95 -10.27
CA PRO A 137 7.73 -15.45 -11.62
C PRO A 137 6.82 -14.26 -11.97
N LYS A 138 5.66 -14.12 -11.31
CA LYS A 138 4.64 -13.12 -11.65
C LYS A 138 4.80 -11.81 -10.88
N ASN A 139 5.31 -11.82 -9.65
CA ASN A 139 5.40 -10.63 -8.80
C ASN A 139 6.78 -9.94 -8.80
N SER A 140 7.62 -10.26 -9.78
CA SER A 140 8.90 -9.57 -9.98
C SER A 140 8.80 -8.03 -10.05
N PRO A 141 7.72 -7.40 -10.54
CA PRO A 141 7.59 -5.94 -10.49
C PRO A 141 7.54 -5.34 -9.07
N ALA A 142 7.23 -6.16 -8.05
CA ALA A 142 7.14 -5.73 -6.66
C ALA A 142 8.41 -5.98 -5.85
N ARG A 143 9.46 -6.57 -6.45
CA ARG A 143 10.72 -6.92 -5.79
C ARG A 143 11.34 -5.74 -5.02
N ASP A 144 11.38 -4.58 -5.66
CA ASP A 144 12.04 -3.39 -5.10
C ASP A 144 11.08 -2.50 -4.30
N HIS A 145 9.89 -3.00 -3.94
CA HIS A 145 8.88 -2.18 -3.28
C HIS A 145 9.38 -1.58 -1.95
N TYR A 146 9.90 -2.43 -1.07
CA TYR A 146 10.36 -2.01 0.25
C TYR A 146 11.60 -1.12 0.17
N SER A 147 12.58 -1.48 -0.68
CA SER A 147 13.78 -0.65 -0.87
C SER A 147 13.46 0.72 -1.45
N LYS A 148 12.55 0.82 -2.41
CA LYS A 148 12.11 2.09 -3.01
C LYS A 148 11.33 2.96 -2.03
N LEU A 149 10.54 2.35 -1.15
CA LEU A 149 9.91 3.09 -0.07
C LEU A 149 10.98 3.61 0.88
N GLY A 150 12.07 2.88 1.09
CA GLY A 150 13.12 3.22 2.04
C GLY A 150 13.14 2.34 3.30
N PHE A 151 12.65 1.10 3.22
CA PHE A 151 12.86 0.10 4.27
C PHE A 151 14.30 -0.42 4.24
N ASP A 152 14.82 -0.81 5.40
CA ASP A 152 16.11 -1.48 5.55
C ASP A 152 15.93 -3.00 5.36
N LEU A 153 16.83 -3.62 4.60
CA LEU A 153 16.84 -5.08 4.43
C LEU A 153 17.37 -5.73 5.72
N VAL A 154 16.58 -6.62 6.32
CA VAL A 154 16.96 -7.37 7.53
C VAL A 154 17.46 -8.76 7.19
N GLU A 155 16.80 -9.42 6.23
CA GLU A 155 17.12 -10.79 5.84
C GLU A 155 16.81 -10.98 4.35
N ALA A 156 17.69 -11.70 3.67
CA ALA A 156 17.46 -12.20 2.31
C ALA A 156 17.82 -13.67 2.25
N LEU A 157 16.90 -14.49 1.73
CA LEU A 157 17.03 -15.93 1.63
C LEU A 157 17.46 -16.36 0.21
N PRO A 158 18.06 -17.55 0.03
CA PRO A 158 18.50 -18.03 -1.27
C PRO A 158 17.38 -18.21 -2.31
N ASP A 159 16.14 -18.41 -1.86
CA ASP A 159 14.95 -18.48 -2.72
C ASP A 159 14.48 -17.10 -3.24
N GLY A 160 15.12 -16.02 -2.78
CA GLY A 160 14.82 -14.63 -3.10
C GLY A 160 13.78 -14.00 -2.15
N SER A 161 13.28 -14.73 -1.16
CA SER A 161 12.44 -14.18 -0.10
C SER A 161 13.25 -13.17 0.71
N SER A 162 12.60 -12.10 1.17
CA SER A 162 13.27 -11.07 1.96
C SER A 162 12.37 -10.44 3.02
N ARG A 163 12.99 -10.02 4.11
CA ARG A 163 12.37 -9.34 5.25
C ARG A 163 12.97 -7.95 5.41
N TRP A 164 12.11 -6.98 5.63
CA TRP A 164 12.42 -5.56 5.60
C TRP A 164 11.85 -4.85 6.83
N GLU A 165 12.51 -3.80 7.29
CA GLU A 165 12.07 -3.01 8.45
C GLU A 165 12.08 -1.51 8.18
N TRP A 166 11.12 -0.80 8.79
CA TRP A 166 11.04 0.66 8.78
C TRP A 166 10.93 1.18 10.22
N PRO A 167 11.92 1.91 10.74
CA PRO A 167 11.83 2.52 12.07
C PRO A 167 10.76 3.63 12.12
N ILE A 168 9.87 3.64 13.10
CA ILE A 168 8.84 4.69 13.23
C ILE A 168 9.43 6.08 13.54
N SER A 169 10.66 6.11 14.06
CA SER A 169 11.48 7.32 14.24
C SER A 169 12.01 7.91 12.94
N ARG A 170 11.95 7.18 11.81
CA ARG A 170 12.38 7.67 10.50
C ARG A 170 11.37 8.69 9.97
N GLU A 171 11.88 9.80 9.44
CA GLU A 171 11.04 10.79 8.77
C GLU A 171 10.41 10.21 7.51
N LEU A 172 9.13 10.53 7.29
CA LEU A 172 8.44 10.17 6.06
C LEU A 172 8.99 11.03 4.91
N PRO A 173 9.26 10.45 3.73
CA PRO A 173 9.72 11.22 2.58
C PRO A 173 8.71 12.32 2.23
N THR A 174 9.20 13.55 2.11
CA THR A 174 8.38 14.76 1.88
C THR A 174 7.89 14.90 0.43
N SER A 175 8.28 14.00 -0.46
CA SER A 175 8.00 14.10 -1.89
C SER A 175 6.63 13.54 -2.26
N PHE A 176 5.76 14.46 -2.68
CA PHE A 176 4.41 14.27 -3.25
C PHE A 176 3.30 13.92 -2.25
N VAL A 177 2.95 14.93 -1.45
CA VAL A 177 1.59 15.05 -0.91
C VAL A 177 0.65 15.33 -2.09
N MET A 178 0.05 14.30 -2.68
CA MET A 178 -1.27 14.47 -3.30
C MET A 178 -2.17 15.07 -2.22
N PRO A 179 -2.85 16.20 -2.46
CA PRO A 179 -3.67 16.83 -1.43
C PRO A 179 -4.69 15.81 -0.93
N ASP A 180 -4.60 15.49 0.36
CA ASP A 180 -5.65 14.77 1.03
C ASP A 180 -6.80 15.75 1.21
N LYS A 181 -7.90 15.54 0.48
CA LYS A 181 -9.17 16.19 0.79
C LYS A 181 -10.12 15.19 1.46
N GLY A 182 -9.60 14.39 2.38
CA GLY A 182 -10.38 13.71 3.40
C GLY A 182 -10.84 14.71 4.46
N GLU A 183 -12.02 15.30 4.22
CA GLU A 183 -13.07 15.67 5.20
C GLU A 183 -13.98 16.74 4.57
N ALA A 184 -14.96 16.29 3.79
CA ALA A 184 -16.20 17.04 3.66
C ALA A 184 -17.03 16.70 4.90
N ARG A 185 -17.22 17.72 5.75
CA ARG A 185 -18.19 17.74 6.85
C ARG A 185 -19.58 17.28 6.42
#